data_AF-A0AA35SLC8-F1
#
_entry.id   AF-A0AA35SLC8-F1
#
_cell.length_a   1.000
_cell.length_b   1.000
_cell.length_c   1.000
_cell.angle_alpha   90.00
_cell.angle_beta   90.00
_cell.angle_gamma   90.00
#
_symmetry.space_group_name_H-M   'P 1'
#
loop_
_entity.id
_entity.type
_entity.pdbx_description
1 polymer ?
#
loop_
_entity_poly.entity_id
_entity_poly.type
_entity_poly.pdbx_seq_one_letter_code
_entity_poly.pdbx_strand_id
1 'polypeptide(L)' 'RAEEVEDGKGEGSGGVPCSGLRRELLDCLRESDCVKIHGMSPRECLQDGAPGQRAECNSFRLAFFECKRSLV' A
#
# COMPACT_ATOMS: atom_id res chain seq x y z
N ARG A 1 4.87 -18.00 24.14
CA ARG A 1 5.28 -16.58 24.09
C ARG A 1 4.23 -15.88 23.25
N ALA A 2 3.51 -14.94 23.86
CA ALA A 2 2.51 -14.14 23.18
C ALA A 2 3.20 -13.24 22.17
N GLU A 3 2.72 -13.24 20.94
CA GLU A 3 3.00 -12.18 19.96
C GLU A 3 1.66 -11.48 19.69
N GLU A 4 1.35 -10.57 20.60
CA GLU A 4 0.49 -9.40 20.38
C GLU A 4 1.51 -8.28 20.10
N VAL A 5 1.50 -7.46 19.05
CA VAL A 5 0.44 -6.80 18.28
C VAL A 5 1.14 -6.14 17.08
N GLU A 6 0.52 -6.14 15.91
CA GLU A 6 0.57 -4.95 15.05
C GLU A 6 -0.86 -4.53 14.70
N ASP A 7 -1.28 -3.52 15.46
CA ASP A 7 -2.53 -2.81 15.38
C ASP A 7 -2.55 -1.99 14.07
N GLY A 8 -2.97 -2.61 12.96
CA GLY A 8 -3.14 -1.98 11.66
C GLY A 8 -4.36 -1.08 11.61
N LYS A 9 -4.24 0.12 12.19
CA LYS A 9 -5.26 1.16 12.28
C LYS A 9 -5.80 1.62 10.92
N GLY A 10 -7.04 1.24 10.60
CA GLY A 10 -7.74 1.75 9.42
C GLY A 10 -9.23 1.41 9.30
N GLU A 11 -9.97 1.34 10.40
CA GLU A 11 -11.44 1.41 10.35
C GLU A 11 -11.88 2.79 9.85
N GLY A 12 -12.68 2.80 8.78
CA GLY A 12 -13.16 4.00 8.11
C GLY A 12 -14.44 3.71 7.34
N SER A 13 -15.47 3.29 8.06
CA SER A 13 -16.85 3.16 7.59
C SER A 13 -17.38 4.55 7.21
N GLY A 14 -17.40 4.85 5.90
CA GLY A 14 -17.95 6.10 5.34
C GLY A 14 -17.21 6.70 4.14
N GLY A 15 -16.12 6.09 3.66
CA GLY A 15 -15.32 6.59 2.52
C GLY A 15 -15.47 5.77 1.23
N VAL A 16 -14.95 6.31 0.12
CA VAL A 16 -14.84 5.64 -1.19
C VAL A 16 -14.36 4.19 -0.98
N PRO A 17 -14.96 3.19 -1.63
CA PRO A 17 -14.56 1.80 -1.41
C PRO A 17 -13.05 1.60 -1.69
N CYS A 18 -12.43 0.67 -0.96
CA CYS A 18 -10.99 0.42 -0.96
C CYS A 18 -10.09 1.57 -0.45
N SER A 19 -10.64 2.62 0.18
CA SER A 19 -9.84 3.74 0.72
C SER A 19 -8.80 3.33 1.75
N GLY A 20 -9.13 2.37 2.63
CA GLY A 20 -8.18 1.83 3.62
C GLY A 20 -6.97 1.19 2.94
N LEU A 21 -7.21 0.24 2.03
CA LEU A 21 -6.16 -0.42 1.25
C LEU A 21 -5.33 0.56 0.42
N ARG A 22 -5.97 1.60 -0.14
CA ARG A 22 -5.25 2.68 -0.83
C ARG A 22 -4.30 3.41 0.11
N ARG A 23 -4.73 3.70 1.34
CA ARG A 23 -3.92 4.40 2.33
C ARG A 23 -2.72 3.56 2.75
N GLU A 24 -2.93 2.29 3.09
CA GLU A 24 -1.85 1.38 3.46
C GLU A 24 -0.81 1.22 2.34
N LEU A 25 -1.27 1.07 1.09
CA LEU A 25 -0.37 1.01 -0.07
C LEU A 25 0.45 2.30 -0.22
N LEU A 26 -0.18 3.46 -0.06
CA LEU A 26 0.52 4.75 -0.16
C LEU A 26 1.52 4.93 0.98
N ASP A 27 1.19 4.50 2.18
CA ASP A 27 2.08 4.56 3.35
C ASP A 27 3.32 3.69 3.11
N CYS A 28 3.13 2.43 2.73
CA CYS A 28 4.23 1.53 2.39
C CYS A 28 5.16 2.10 1.30
N LEU A 29 4.59 2.67 0.24
CA LEU A 29 5.39 3.28 -0.84
C LEU A 29 6.15 4.50 -0.35
N ARG A 30 5.54 5.37 0.47
CA ARG A 30 6.22 6.53 1.07
C ARG A 30 7.38 6.13 1.97
N GLU A 31 7.29 4.95 2.57
CA GLU A 31 8.35 4.42 3.41
C GLU A 31 9.48 3.74 2.65
N SER A 32 9.22 3.33 1.40
CA SER A 32 10.17 2.66 0.52
C SER A 32 11.24 3.60 -0.06
N ASP A 33 12.35 3.01 -0.49
CA ASP A 33 13.47 3.74 -1.09
C ASP A 33 13.10 4.36 -2.43
N CYS A 34 12.10 3.80 -3.13
CA CYS A 34 11.56 4.38 -4.35
C CYS A 34 11.11 5.84 -4.16
N VAL A 35 10.44 6.14 -3.03
CA VAL A 35 10.04 7.52 -2.72
C VAL A 35 11.13 8.25 -1.96
N LYS A 36 11.73 7.64 -0.93
CA LYS A 36 12.68 8.32 -0.03
C LYS A 36 14.03 8.61 -0.68
N ILE A 37 14.54 7.70 -1.49
CA ILE A 37 15.88 7.78 -2.10
C ILE A 37 15.77 8.23 -3.56
N HIS A 38 14.87 7.63 -4.34
CA HIS A 38 14.74 7.94 -5.76
C HIS A 38 13.81 9.13 -6.04
N GLY A 39 13.09 9.64 -5.04
CA GLY A 39 12.21 10.81 -5.19
C GLY A 39 11.02 10.59 -6.12
N MET A 40 10.69 9.34 -6.43
CA MET A 40 9.60 8.99 -7.34
C MET A 40 8.25 9.19 -6.66
N SER A 41 7.21 9.45 -7.45
CA SER A 41 5.85 9.44 -6.93
C SER A 41 5.39 8.00 -6.63
N PRO A 42 4.46 7.78 -5.69
CA PRO A 42 3.91 6.45 -5.43
C PRO A 42 3.35 5.76 -6.68
N ARG A 43 2.83 6.54 -7.65
CA ARG A 43 2.35 6.01 -8.93
C ARG A 43 3.49 5.52 -9.83
N GLU A 44 4.64 6.20 -9.82
CA GLU A 44 5.85 5.75 -10.50
C GLU A 44 6.43 4.51 -9.84
N CYS A 45 6.43 4.45 -8.51
CA CYS A 45 6.86 3.28 -7.78
C CYS A 45 6.03 2.03 -8.07
N LEU A 46 4.79 2.16 -8.54
CA LEU A 46 3.94 1.03 -8.93
C LEU A 46 4.22 0.51 -10.36
N GLN A 47 5.07 1.19 -11.14
CA GLN A 47 5.48 0.68 -12.45
C GLN A 47 6.38 -0.54 -12.29
N ASP A 48 6.29 -1.43 -13.28
CA ASP A 48 7.16 -2.60 -13.35
C ASP A 48 8.62 -2.14 -13.52
N GLY A 49 9.52 -2.70 -12.71
CA GLY A 49 10.95 -2.31 -12.72
C GLY A 49 11.29 -1.02 -11.97
N ALA A 50 10.38 -0.42 -11.21
CA ALA A 50 10.70 0.75 -10.38
C ALA A 50 11.76 0.40 -9.30
N PRO A 51 12.86 1.18 -9.20
CA PRO A 51 13.92 0.91 -8.23
C PRO A 51 13.47 1.24 -6.80
N GLY A 52 13.97 0.50 -5.82
CA GLY A 52 13.72 0.77 -4.40
C GLY A 52 12.31 0.45 -3.91
N GLN A 53 11.51 -0.31 -4.67
CA GLN A 53 10.24 -0.83 -4.18
C GLN A 53 10.47 -1.97 -3.18
N ARG A 54 9.79 -1.92 -2.03
CA ARG A 54 9.82 -3.02 -1.05
C ARG A 54 8.81 -4.09 -1.45
N ALA A 55 9.20 -5.36 -1.30
CA ALA A 55 8.34 -6.51 -1.60
C ALA A 55 7.03 -6.48 -0.79
N GLU A 56 7.06 -5.95 0.44
CA GLU A 56 5.90 -5.84 1.32
C GLU A 56 4.80 -4.93 0.74
N CYS A 57 5.17 -3.92 -0.05
CA CYS A 57 4.18 -3.05 -0.72
C CYS A 57 3.40 -3.79 -1.81
N ASN A 58 3.89 -4.94 -2.27
CA ASN A 58 3.19 -5.77 -3.25
C ASN A 58 1.93 -6.42 -2.65
N SER A 59 1.97 -6.82 -1.37
CA SER A 59 0.80 -7.37 -0.69
C SER A 59 -0.35 -6.36 -0.63
N PHE A 60 -0.06 -5.09 -0.28
CA PHE A 60 -1.05 -4.01 -0.30
C PHE A 60 -1.52 -3.68 -1.72
N ARG A 61 -0.62 -3.75 -2.72
CA ARG A 61 -0.94 -3.52 -4.13
C ARG A 61 -1.94 -4.56 -4.64
N LEU A 62 -1.69 -5.84 -4.35
CA LEU A 62 -2.57 -6.96 -4.69
C LEU A 62 -3.93 -6.78 -4.02
N ALA A 63 -3.96 -6.59 -2.70
CA ALA A 63 -5.21 -6.41 -1.95
C ALA A 63 -6.03 -5.22 -2.47
N PHE A 64 -5.39 -4.07 -2.73
CA PHE A 64 -6.07 -2.91 -3.33
C PHE A 64 -6.65 -3.22 -4.71
N PHE A 65 -5.92 -3.98 -5.53
CA PHE A 65 -6.37 -4.36 -6.87
C PHE A 65 -7.55 -5.34 -6.83
N GLU A 66 -7.49 -6.34 -5.95
CA GLU A 66 -8.57 -7.30 -5.70
C GLU A 66 -9.83 -6.60 -5.19
N CYS A 67 -9.67 -5.67 -4.23
CA CYS A 67 -10.79 -4.88 -3.74
C CYS A 67 -11.47 -4.09 -4.87
N LYS A 68 -10.71 -3.40 -5.73
CA LYS A 68 -11.29 -2.72 -6.89
C LYS A 68 -11.99 -3.68 -7.86
N ARG A 69 -11.44 -4.89 -8.05
CA ARG A 69 -11.99 -5.91 -8.95
C ARG A 69 -13.32 -6.47 -8.46
N SER A 70 -13.61 -6.39 -7.16
CA SER A 70 -14.90 -6.77 -6.58
C SER A 70 -15.98 -5.69 -6.67
N LEU A 71 -15.64 -4.47 -7.13
CA LEU A 71 -16.58 -3.34 -7.24
C LEU A 71 -17.11 -3.09 -8.67
N VAL A 72 -16.56 -3.81 -9.66
CA VAL A 72 -16.91 -3.68 -11.08
C VAL A 72 -18.02 -4.63 -11.49
#